data_AF-A0A1S9TJH2-F1
#
_entry.id   AF-A0A1S9TJH2-F1
#
_cell.length_a   1.000
_cell.length_b   1.000
_cell.length_c   1.000
_cell.angle_alpha   90.00
_cell.angle_beta   90.00
_cell.angle_gamma   90.00
#
_symmetry.space_group_name_H-M   'P 1'
#
loop_
_entity.id
_entity.type
_entity.pdbx_description
1 polymer ?
#
loop_
_entity_poly.entity_id
_entity_poly.type
_entity_poly.pdbx_seq_one_letter_code
_entity_poly.pdbx_strand_id
1 'polypeptide(L)'
;MIKTSSTRHFTTNTIWLIPLLFFFHNLEEAFQMPQYIANRFSIHFMTNKQFFIAISILTTFVLLIVILYQLSIISSIYLIIFIQGCIFFNAVQHIILYFIYRSYNPGVISASIIILFSLFLFSSKKLLIPKKKLASTLIFSLISYPIIIWISLLLASCFN
;
A
#
# COMPACT_ATOMS: atom_id res chain seq x y z
N MET A 1 -33.38 -15.41 5.53
CA MET A 1 -32.19 -15.99 6.19
C MET A 1 -31.14 -14.91 6.38
N ILE A 2 -31.10 -14.30 7.57
CA ILE A 2 -30.24 -13.14 7.90
C ILE A 2 -28.83 -13.66 8.17
N LYS A 3 -27.88 -13.42 7.25
CA LYS A 3 -26.46 -13.74 7.48
C LYS A 3 -25.84 -12.69 8.43
N THR A 4 -25.86 -13.04 9.71
CA THR A 4 -24.84 -12.81 10.77
C THR A 4 -24.03 -11.51 10.75
N SER A 5 -24.21 -10.68 11.78
CA SER A 5 -23.43 -9.47 12.09
C SER A 5 -21.92 -9.71 12.28
N SER A 6 -21.50 -10.92 12.70
CA SER A 6 -20.09 -11.18 13.06
C SER A 6 -19.13 -11.23 11.86
N THR A 7 -19.61 -11.61 10.66
CA THR A 7 -18.80 -11.60 9.43
C THR A 7 -18.55 -10.19 8.94
N ARG A 8 -19.48 -9.25 9.19
CA ARG A 8 -19.35 -7.82 8.86
C ARG A 8 -18.36 -7.11 9.80
N HIS A 9 -18.38 -7.44 11.10
CA HIS A 9 -17.48 -6.85 12.10
C HIS A 9 -16.00 -7.27 11.96
N PHE A 10 -15.73 -8.49 11.51
CA PHE A 10 -14.35 -8.94 11.30
C PHE A 10 -13.68 -8.23 10.12
N THR A 11 -14.42 -8.01 9.02
CA THR A 11 -13.93 -7.25 7.87
C THR A 11 -13.75 -5.78 8.20
N THR A 12 -14.64 -5.15 8.98
CA THR A 12 -14.51 -3.73 9.32
C THR A 12 -13.22 -3.43 10.09
N ASN A 13 -12.88 -4.20 11.14
CA ASN A 13 -11.69 -3.90 11.94
C ASN A 13 -10.38 -4.27 11.22
N THR A 14 -10.37 -5.35 10.44
CA THR A 14 -9.18 -5.77 9.69
C THR A 14 -8.82 -4.77 8.58
N ILE A 15 -9.82 -4.16 7.93
CA ILE A 15 -9.59 -3.19 6.85
C ILE A 15 -8.92 -1.90 7.37
N TRP A 16 -9.13 -1.52 8.63
CA TRP A 16 -8.42 -0.38 9.25
C TRP A 16 -6.91 -0.58 9.40
N LEU A 17 -6.43 -1.82 9.36
CA LEU A 17 -4.99 -2.10 9.36
C LEU A 17 -4.32 -1.69 8.04
N ILE A 18 -5.07 -1.61 6.94
CA ILE A 18 -4.53 -1.20 5.62
C ILE A 18 -3.91 0.22 5.69
N PRO A 19 -4.66 1.29 6.03
CA PRO A 19 -4.10 2.64 6.08
C PRO A 19 -3.08 2.78 7.21
N LEU A 20 -3.24 2.04 8.32
CA LEU A 20 -2.31 2.10 9.45
C LEU A 20 -0.93 1.53 9.09
N LEU A 21 -0.89 0.33 8.51
CA LEU A 21 0.36 -0.29 8.09
C LEU A 21 1.03 0.51 6.97
N PHE A 22 0.22 1.06 6.06
CA PHE A 22 0.73 1.91 4.99
C PHE A 22 1.32 3.22 5.53
N PHE A 23 0.69 3.84 6.53
CA PHE A 23 1.24 5.01 7.21
C PHE A 23 2.61 4.71 7.81
N PHE A 24 2.76 3.61 8.57
CA PHE A 24 4.06 3.26 9.15
C PHE A 24 5.12 2.94 8.11
N HIS A 25 4.73 2.33 6.98
CA HIS A 25 5.62 2.07 5.88
C HIS A 25 6.13 3.34 5.21
N ASN A 26 5.22 4.26 4.87
CA ASN A 26 5.58 5.56 4.33
C ASN A 26 6.40 6.39 5.32
N LEU A 27 6.13 6.27 6.63
CA LEU A 27 6.91 6.93 7.66
C LEU A 27 8.36 6.39 7.72
N GLU A 28 8.55 5.08 7.62
CA GLU A 28 9.88 4.47 7.52
C GLU A 28 10.64 4.96 6.28
N GLU A 29 9.97 5.01 5.13
CA GLU A 29 10.54 5.54 3.90
C GLU A 29 10.90 7.03 3.99
N ALA A 30 10.03 7.85 4.61
CA ALA A 30 10.18 9.29 4.72
C ALA A 30 11.54 9.71 5.30
N PHE A 31 12.08 8.91 6.21
CA PHE A 31 13.33 9.23 6.88
C PHE A 31 14.58 9.04 6.01
N GLN A 32 14.55 8.13 5.02
CA GLN A 32 15.78 7.68 4.35
C GLN A 32 15.66 7.47 2.83
N MET A 33 14.46 7.38 2.26
CA MET A 33 14.29 7.01 0.85
C MET A 33 14.96 7.98 -0.13
N PRO A 34 14.78 9.32 -0.02
CA PRO A 34 15.40 10.23 -0.97
C PRO A 34 16.93 10.12 -0.97
N GLN A 35 17.55 10.05 0.21
CA GLN A 35 19.00 9.86 0.30
C GLN A 35 19.44 8.48 -0.19
N TYR A 36 18.66 7.43 0.09
CA TYR A 36 18.93 6.09 -0.39
C TYR A 36 18.94 6.04 -1.93
N ILE A 37 17.95 6.66 -2.58
CA ILE A 37 17.85 6.72 -4.03
C ILE A 37 19.00 7.53 -4.63
N ALA A 38 19.33 8.69 -4.04
CA ALA A 38 20.43 9.53 -4.47
C ALA A 38 21.78 8.78 -4.37
N ASN A 39 22.05 8.12 -3.25
CA ASN A 39 23.32 7.43 -3.02
C ASN A 39 23.48 6.15 -3.84
N ARG A 40 22.38 5.40 -4.06
CA ARG A 40 22.44 4.09 -4.70
C ARG A 40 22.29 4.15 -6.21
N PHE A 41 21.43 5.04 -6.71
CA PHE A 41 21.11 5.14 -8.13
C PHE A 41 21.59 6.44 -8.78
N SER A 42 22.18 7.35 -8.00
CA SER A 42 22.57 8.69 -8.47
C SER A 42 21.39 9.52 -9.00
N ILE A 43 20.16 9.16 -8.62
CA ILE A 43 18.93 9.82 -9.07
C ILE A 43 18.56 10.90 -8.05
N HIS A 44 18.65 12.16 -8.47
CA HIS A 44 18.27 13.33 -7.67
C HIS A 44 16.93 13.87 -8.14
N PHE A 45 15.91 13.02 -8.11
CA PHE A 45 14.62 13.34 -8.73
C PHE A 45 13.79 14.32 -7.88
N MET A 46 13.86 14.23 -6.56
CA MET A 46 13.06 15.06 -5.63
C MET A 46 13.77 15.37 -4.33
N THR A 47 13.36 16.48 -3.72
CA THR A 47 13.77 16.85 -2.35
C THR A 47 13.03 16.02 -1.30
N ASN A 48 13.55 15.98 -0.07
CA ASN A 48 12.88 15.35 1.07
C ASN A 48 11.47 15.92 1.30
N LYS A 49 11.28 17.23 1.08
CA LYS A 49 9.98 17.89 1.22
C LYS A 49 8.98 17.37 0.20
N GLN A 50 9.38 17.29 -1.07
CA GLN A 50 8.53 16.78 -2.15
C GLN A 50 8.20 15.30 -1.93
N PHE A 51 9.16 14.48 -1.52
CA PHE A 51 8.89 13.09 -1.16
C PHE A 51 7.87 12.97 -0.02
N PHE A 52 8.03 13.79 1.03
CA PHE A 52 7.09 13.83 2.15
C PHE A 52 5.68 14.24 1.73
N ILE A 53 5.55 15.20 0.81
CA ILE A 53 4.26 15.60 0.23
C ILE A 53 3.64 14.42 -0.54
N ALA A 54 4.41 13.74 -1.39
CA ALA A 54 3.93 12.62 -2.20
C ALA A 54 3.35 11.49 -1.32
N ILE A 55 4.12 11.05 -0.31
CA ILE A 55 3.68 9.98 0.58
C ILE A 55 2.51 10.43 1.48
N SER A 56 2.44 11.72 1.84
CA SER A 56 1.32 12.26 2.63
C SER A 56 0.02 12.24 1.83
N ILE A 57 0.07 12.67 0.56
CA ILE A 57 -1.07 12.60 -0.36
C ILE A 57 -1.53 11.15 -0.53
N LEU A 58 -0.59 10.23 -0.79
CA LEU A 58 -0.91 8.82 -1.01
C LEU A 58 -1.49 8.16 0.24
N THR A 59 -0.92 8.43 1.43
CA THR A 59 -1.44 7.93 2.71
C THR A 59 -2.84 8.45 2.98
N THR A 60 -3.06 9.75 2.76
CA THR A 60 -4.36 10.39 2.96
C THR A 60 -5.40 9.82 1.99
N PHE A 61 -5.01 9.57 0.74
CA PHE A 61 -5.88 8.95 -0.25
C PHE A 61 -6.32 7.54 0.19
N VAL A 62 -5.38 6.69 0.63
CA VAL A 62 -5.70 5.34 1.12
C VAL A 62 -6.62 5.40 2.34
N LEU A 63 -6.31 6.29 3.29
CA LEU A 63 -7.15 6.51 4.48
C LEU A 63 -8.57 6.94 4.10
N LEU A 64 -8.70 7.90 3.17
CA LEU A 64 -9.98 8.41 2.70
C LEU A 64 -10.81 7.29 2.06
N ILE A 65 -10.23 6.48 1.16
CA ILE A 65 -10.96 5.38 0.54
C ILE A 65 -11.45 4.37 1.59
N VAL A 66 -10.63 4.08 2.59
CA VAL A 66 -11.02 3.18 3.68
C VAL A 66 -12.15 3.78 4.51
N ILE A 67 -12.10 5.07 4.86
CA ILE A 67 -13.21 5.77 5.53
C ILE A 67 -14.50 5.69 4.70
N LEU A 68 -14.43 6.03 3.41
CA LEU A 68 -15.58 6.00 2.50
C LEU A 68 -16.17 4.59 2.36
N TYR A 69 -15.33 3.55 2.38
CA TYR A 69 -15.77 2.16 2.39
C TYR A 69 -16.48 1.79 3.69
N GLN A 70 -15.94 2.19 4.84
CA GLN A 70 -16.55 1.93 6.16
C GLN A 70 -17.88 2.65 6.35
N LEU A 71 -17.99 3.87 5.83
CA LEU A 71 -19.24 4.65 5.78
C LEU A 71 -20.24 4.11 4.75
N SER A 72 -19.91 3.02 4.03
CA SER A 72 -20.74 2.42 2.98
C SER A 72 -21.06 3.37 1.80
N ILE A 73 -20.31 4.46 1.64
CA ILE A 73 -20.39 5.37 0.47
C ILE A 73 -19.81 4.65 -0.75
N ILE A 74 -18.69 3.93 -0.55
CA ILE A 74 -18.13 3.01 -1.55
C ILE A 74 -18.42 1.59 -1.08
N SER A 75 -19.10 0.79 -1.90
CA SER A 75 -19.46 -0.59 -1.54
C SER A 75 -18.51 -1.65 -2.09
N SER A 76 -17.57 -1.28 -2.98
CA SER A 76 -16.72 -2.22 -3.69
C SER A 76 -15.54 -2.70 -2.84
N ILE A 77 -15.61 -3.92 -2.33
CA ILE A 77 -14.46 -4.60 -1.68
C ILE A 77 -13.28 -4.80 -2.64
N TYR A 78 -13.53 -4.87 -3.95
CA TYR A 78 -12.47 -5.01 -4.96
C TYR A 78 -11.56 -3.79 -4.99
N LEU A 79 -12.07 -2.60 -4.67
CA LEU A 79 -11.24 -1.39 -4.56
C LEU A 79 -10.30 -1.47 -3.36
N ILE A 80 -10.77 -1.97 -2.22
CA ILE A 80 -9.94 -2.18 -1.03
C ILE A 80 -8.84 -3.21 -1.29
N ILE A 81 -9.18 -4.29 -1.98
CA ILE A 81 -8.21 -5.32 -2.36
C ILE A 81 -7.23 -4.79 -3.39
N PHE A 82 -7.70 -3.99 -4.33
CA PHE A 82 -6.83 -3.34 -5.31
C PHE A 82 -5.77 -2.47 -4.60
N ILE A 83 -6.20 -1.63 -3.66
CA ILE A 83 -5.31 -0.79 -2.85
C ILE A 83 -4.34 -1.65 -2.03
N GLN A 84 -4.84 -2.65 -1.31
CA GLN A 84 -3.97 -3.56 -0.55
C GLN A 84 -3.00 -4.31 -1.46
N GLY A 85 -3.42 -4.68 -2.66
CA GLY A 85 -2.58 -5.29 -3.68
C GLY A 85 -1.45 -4.35 -4.10
N CYS A 86 -1.74 -3.07 -4.34
CA CYS A 86 -0.70 -2.09 -4.69
C CYS A 86 0.33 -1.94 -3.57
N ILE A 87 -0.15 -1.83 -2.33
CA ILE A 87 0.72 -1.74 -1.13
C ILE A 87 1.55 -3.03 -0.97
N PHE A 88 0.94 -4.19 -1.19
CA PHE A 88 1.61 -5.48 -1.14
C PHE A 88 2.75 -5.60 -2.17
N PHE A 89 2.50 -5.24 -3.43
CA PHE A 89 3.54 -5.33 -4.45
C PHE A 89 4.64 -4.28 -4.26
N ASN A 90 4.30 -3.09 -3.72
CA ASN A 90 5.32 -2.15 -3.26
C ASN A 90 6.20 -2.80 -2.18
N ALA A 91 5.60 -3.36 -1.13
CA ALA A 91 6.33 -4.04 -0.05
C ALA A 91 7.22 -5.18 -0.56
N VAL A 92 6.73 -6.01 -1.49
CA VAL A 92 7.53 -7.09 -2.12
C VAL A 92 8.76 -6.52 -2.82
N GLN A 93 8.65 -5.36 -3.47
CA GLN A 93 9.80 -4.69 -4.10
C GLN A 93 10.89 -4.37 -3.07
N HIS A 94 10.58 -3.83 -1.90
CA HIS A 94 11.59 -3.54 -0.86
C HIS A 94 12.32 -4.80 -0.40
N ILE A 95 11.61 -5.91 -0.21
CA ILE A 95 12.21 -7.19 0.16
C ILE A 95 13.14 -7.71 -0.95
N ILE A 96 12.70 -7.66 -2.21
CA ILE A 96 13.52 -8.07 -3.36
C ILE A 96 14.80 -7.23 -3.42
N LEU A 97 14.67 -5.89 -3.32
CA LEU A 97 15.82 -4.99 -3.37
C LEU A 97 16.77 -5.18 -2.19
N TYR A 98 16.26 -5.48 -0.99
CA TYR A 98 17.09 -5.84 0.16
C TYR A 98 17.96 -7.08 -0.13
N PHE A 99 17.39 -8.14 -0.70
CA PHE A 99 18.15 -9.34 -1.03
C PHE A 99 19.15 -9.14 -2.18
N ILE A 100 18.75 -8.40 -3.23
CA ILE A 100 19.62 -8.12 -4.38
C ILE A 100 20.83 -7.29 -3.94
N TYR A 101 20.59 -6.23 -3.15
CA TYR A 101 21.65 -5.30 -2.77
C TYR A 101 22.38 -5.66 -1.49
N ARG A 102 21.89 -6.65 -0.74
CA ARG A 102 22.42 -7.09 0.55
C ARG A 102 22.65 -5.94 1.53
N SER A 103 21.79 -4.93 1.43
CA SER A 103 21.85 -3.71 2.22
C SER A 103 20.44 -3.32 2.61
N TYR A 104 20.33 -2.62 3.73
CA TYR A 104 19.06 -2.06 4.17
C TYR A 104 18.41 -1.23 3.03
N ASN A 105 17.14 -1.51 2.77
CA ASN A 105 16.29 -0.73 1.88
C ASN A 105 15.24 -0.04 2.76
N PRO A 106 15.12 1.30 2.74
CA PRO A 106 14.11 1.98 3.56
C PRO A 106 12.72 1.42 3.29
N GLY A 107 11.97 1.10 4.34
CA GLY A 107 10.66 0.45 4.20
C GLY A 107 10.70 -1.07 4.32
N VAL A 108 11.87 -1.72 4.40
CA VAL A 108 11.99 -3.20 4.46
C VAL A 108 11.36 -3.79 5.74
N ILE A 109 11.43 -3.09 6.87
CA ILE A 109 10.93 -3.60 8.16
C ILE A 109 9.40 -3.62 8.11
N SER A 110 8.79 -2.48 7.80
CA SER A 110 7.34 -2.35 7.60
C SER A 110 6.82 -3.19 6.43
N ALA A 111 7.59 -3.34 5.34
CA ALA A 111 7.23 -4.19 4.21
C ALA A 111 7.06 -5.65 4.63
N SER A 112 7.92 -6.16 5.52
CA SER A 112 7.80 -7.52 6.06
C SER A 112 6.46 -7.73 6.77
N ILE A 113 6.03 -6.74 7.55
CA ILE A 113 4.74 -6.76 8.27
C ILE A 113 3.57 -6.68 7.28
N ILE A 114 3.65 -5.79 6.28
CA ILE A 114 2.64 -5.65 5.22
C ILE A 114 2.46 -6.94 4.45
N ILE A 115 3.55 -7.64 4.10
CA ILE A 115 3.49 -8.91 3.36
C ILE A 115 2.76 -9.97 4.18
N LEU A 116 3.12 -10.15 5.45
CA LEU A 116 2.44 -11.09 6.35
C LEU A 116 0.94 -10.77 6.48
N PHE A 117 0.60 -9.50 6.69
CA PHE A 117 -0.78 -9.04 6.75
C PHE A 117 -1.55 -9.29 5.44
N SER A 118 -0.91 -9.02 4.29
CA SER A 118 -1.52 -9.21 2.97
C SER A 118 -1.82 -10.68 2.69
N LEU A 119 -0.86 -11.56 3.00
CA LEU A 119 -1.03 -13.01 2.85
C LEU A 119 -2.17 -13.53 3.74
N PHE A 120 -2.25 -13.03 4.99
CA PHE A 120 -3.36 -13.31 5.89
C PHE A 120 -4.70 -12.84 5.31
N LEU A 121 -4.77 -11.60 4.81
CA LEU A 121 -5.99 -11.02 4.27
C LEU A 121 -6.47 -11.77 3.02
N PHE A 122 -5.59 -12.03 2.05
CA PHE A 122 -5.93 -12.69 0.78
C PHE A 122 -6.28 -14.17 0.95
N SER A 123 -5.74 -14.82 1.99
CA SER A 123 -6.04 -16.22 2.30
C SER A 123 -7.31 -16.38 3.16
N SER A 124 -7.87 -15.28 3.67
CA SER A 124 -9.01 -15.32 4.58
C SER A 124 -10.29 -15.79 3.88
N LYS A 125 -10.85 -16.92 4.32
CA LYS A 125 -12.15 -17.43 3.85
C LYS A 125 -13.32 -16.47 4.10
N LYS A 126 -13.14 -15.49 4.98
CA LYS A 126 -14.13 -14.43 5.25
C LYS A 126 -14.21 -13.40 4.14
N LEU A 127 -13.16 -13.29 3.32
CA LEU A 127 -13.16 -12.54 2.08
C LEU A 127 -13.93 -13.39 1.05
N LEU A 128 -15.26 -13.24 1.00
CA LEU A 128 -16.19 -14.00 0.15
C LEU A 128 -16.03 -13.64 -1.35
N ILE A 129 -14.83 -13.79 -1.89
CA ILE A 129 -14.47 -13.33 -3.23
C ILE A 129 -14.01 -14.52 -4.07
N PRO A 130 -14.53 -14.66 -5.31
CA PRO A 130 -14.06 -15.70 -6.22
C PRO A 130 -12.56 -15.56 -6.51
N LYS A 131 -11.81 -16.66 -6.41
CA LYS A 131 -10.34 -16.69 -6.62
C LYS A 131 -9.91 -16.04 -7.94
N LYS A 132 -10.67 -16.27 -9.04
CA LYS A 132 -10.40 -15.67 -10.35
C LYS A 132 -10.45 -14.14 -10.32
N LYS A 133 -11.43 -13.57 -9.61
CA LYS A 133 -11.56 -12.12 -9.47
C LYS A 133 -10.47 -11.55 -8.57
N LEU A 134 -10.15 -12.22 -7.46
CA LEU A 134 -9.02 -11.84 -6.61
C LEU A 134 -7.71 -11.80 -7.40
N ALA A 135 -7.40 -12.86 -8.15
CA ALA A 135 -6.21 -12.91 -8.99
C ALA A 135 -6.18 -11.78 -10.04
N SER A 136 -7.29 -11.52 -10.73
CA SER A 136 -7.37 -10.42 -11.69
C SER A 136 -7.17 -9.05 -11.03
N THR A 137 -7.75 -8.82 -9.85
CA THR A 137 -7.53 -7.58 -9.08
C THR A 137 -6.07 -7.42 -8.69
N LEU A 138 -5.41 -8.49 -8.23
CA LEU A 138 -3.99 -8.44 -7.87
C LEU A 138 -3.09 -8.22 -9.09
N ILE A 139 -3.37 -8.84 -10.23
CA ILE A 139 -2.64 -8.56 -11.48
C ILE A 139 -2.77 -7.07 -11.85
N PHE A 140 -3.99 -6.54 -11.74
CA PHE A 140 -4.23 -5.12 -12.02
C PHE A 140 -3.49 -4.21 -11.03
N SER A 141 -3.45 -4.57 -9.75
CA SER A 141 -2.63 -3.89 -8.74
C SER A 141 -1.14 -3.92 -9.06
N LEU A 142 -0.61 -5.07 -9.48
CA LEU A 142 0.80 -5.25 -9.84
C LEU A 142 1.22 -4.31 -10.97
N ILE A 143 0.36 -4.14 -11.97
CA ILE A 143 0.63 -3.25 -13.11
C ILE A 143 0.46 -1.78 -12.71
N SER A 144 -0.50 -1.50 -11.84
CA SER A 144 -0.90 -0.13 -11.49
C SER A 144 -0.02 0.52 -10.41
N TYR A 145 0.52 -0.24 -9.45
CA TYR A 145 1.27 0.33 -8.34
C TYR A 145 2.48 1.21 -8.78
N PRO A 146 3.33 0.82 -9.75
CA PRO A 146 4.45 1.68 -10.14
C PRO A 146 3.95 2.96 -10.80
N ILE A 147 2.89 2.88 -11.60
CA ILE A 147 2.27 4.04 -12.27
C ILE A 147 1.75 5.02 -11.22
N ILE A 148 1.04 4.52 -10.19
CA ILE A 148 0.50 5.34 -9.10
C ILE A 148 1.62 6.03 -8.32
N ILE A 149 2.70 5.30 -8.00
CA ILE A 149 3.87 5.88 -7.30
C ILE A 149 4.50 6.99 -8.15
N TRP A 150 4.79 6.73 -9.42
CA TRP A 150 5.40 7.73 -10.31
C TRP A 150 4.53 8.96 -10.51
N ILE A 151 3.21 8.80 -10.68
CA ILE A 151 2.28 9.93 -10.76
C ILE A 151 2.27 10.72 -9.45
N SER A 152 2.24 10.05 -8.30
CA SER A 152 2.22 10.70 -6.98
C SER A 152 3.50 11.52 -6.75
N LEU A 153 4.64 10.94 -7.11
CA LEU A 153 5.91 11.64 -7.10
C LEU A 153 5.86 12.84 -8.05
N LEU A 154 5.53 12.65 -9.33
CA LEU A 154 5.46 13.74 -10.31
C LEU A 154 4.57 14.89 -9.85
N LEU A 155 3.40 14.61 -9.29
CA LEU A 155 2.52 15.62 -8.72
C LEU A 155 3.20 16.39 -7.58
N ALA A 156 3.91 15.69 -6.69
CA ALA A 156 4.62 16.32 -5.60
C ALA A 156 5.83 17.18 -6.05
N SER A 157 6.43 16.87 -7.22
CA SER A 157 7.51 17.68 -7.79
C SER A 157 7.07 19.09 -8.20
N CYS A 158 5.76 19.30 -8.40
CA CYS A 158 5.19 20.61 -8.68
C CYS A 158 5.14 21.53 -7.45
N PHE A 159 5.43 21.01 -6.25
CA PHE A 159 5.49 21.79 -5.02
C PHE A 159 6.94 22.21 -4.75
N ASN A 160 7.13 23.51 -4.46
CA ASN A 160 8.42 24.13 -4.13
C ASN A 160 8.72 24.11 -2.63
#